data_AF-A0A1G2K435-F1
#
_entry.id   AF-A0A1G2K435-F1
#
_cell.length_a   1.000
_cell.length_b   1.000
_cell.length_c   1.000
_cell.angle_alpha   90.00
_cell.angle_beta   90.00
_cell.angle_gamma   90.00
#
_symmetry.space_group_name_H-M   'P 1'
#
loop_
_entity.id
_entity.type
_entity.pdbx_description
1 polymer ?
#
loop_
_entity_poly.entity_id
_entity_poly.type
_entity_poly.pdbx_seq_one_letter_code
_entity_poly.pdbx_strand_id
1 'polypeptide(L)'
;MITWIIMKTIVLDVETKKSFDDVGGRDNLTALGVSVAGAYFYETDSFYAYEEHELPAFEARLEEAELVIGFNINNFDWPVLQPYFKTLNVLQVPTLDIFDDVTAKLGHRISLNALAIATLNSKKSSDGLQALQWFKEGRIAEVKEYCLKDVAITRDLYEYGKKNGALYFESKFGNQKRAVPVSWQEKKATPSSVFKTLHDAFQKRQRVSIEYVSRSAAPNEEFKKNRKIDIYSIDGKEISAYCHLRQSVRRFKIESILACAPVQEFYKAPQDVQSSLF
;
A
#
# COMPACT_ATOMS: atom_id res chain seq x y z
N MET A 1 29.40 -18.04 9.66
CA MET A 1 28.48 -17.87 8.52
C MET A 1 27.32 -17.03 9.00
N ILE A 2 27.15 -15.83 8.45
CA ILE A 2 25.94 -15.03 8.68
C ILE A 2 24.93 -15.58 7.68
N THR A 3 23.97 -16.36 8.15
CA THR A 3 22.81 -16.77 7.35
C THR A 3 22.02 -15.49 7.11
N TRP A 4 22.02 -15.00 5.86
CA TRP A 4 21.08 -13.96 5.48
C TRP A 4 19.70 -14.59 5.59
N ILE A 5 18.91 -14.19 6.58
CA ILE A 5 17.48 -14.51 6.61
C ILE A 5 16.90 -13.77 5.41
N ILE A 6 16.69 -14.48 4.30
CA ILE A 6 15.90 -13.94 3.20
C ILE A 6 14.47 -13.92 3.72
N MET A 7 13.91 -12.73 3.90
CA MET A 7 12.51 -12.58 4.29
C MET A 7 11.64 -13.34 3.29
N LYS A 8 10.81 -14.25 3.80
CA LYS A 8 9.89 -15.05 2.98
C LYS A 8 8.64 -14.25 2.66
N THR A 9 8.81 -13.25 1.80
CA THR A 9 7.71 -12.43 1.28
C THR A 9 7.13 -13.05 0.01
N ILE A 10 5.80 -13.03 -0.09
CA ILE A 10 5.05 -13.54 -1.24
C ILE A 10 4.13 -12.44 -1.75
N VAL A 11 4.02 -12.31 -3.07
CA VAL A 11 2.96 -11.50 -3.71
C VAL A 11 1.92 -12.46 -4.28
N LEU A 12 0.64 -12.19 -4.06
CA LEU A 12 -0.48 -13.08 -4.39
C LEU A 12 -1.58 -12.34 -5.15
N ASP A 13 -2.17 -13.03 -6.12
CA ASP A 13 -3.42 -12.70 -6.80
C ASP A 13 -4.19 -13.99 -7.14
N VAL A 14 -5.52 -13.92 -7.21
CA VAL A 14 -6.41 -15.06 -7.44
C VAL A 14 -7.44 -14.77 -8.53
N GLU A 15 -7.50 -15.67 -9.49
CA GLU A 15 -8.59 -15.76 -10.47
C GLU A 15 -9.62 -16.81 -10.05
N THR A 16 -10.88 -16.54 -10.37
CA THR A 16 -12.00 -17.41 -9.96
C THR A 16 -12.57 -18.25 -11.09
N LYS A 17 -13.32 -19.30 -10.74
CA LYS A 17 -14.05 -20.14 -11.70
C LYS A 17 -15.39 -19.55 -12.12
N LYS A 18 -15.99 -18.75 -11.23
CA LYS A 18 -17.35 -18.22 -11.35
C LYS A 18 -17.34 -16.70 -11.14
N SER A 19 -18.31 -16.03 -11.76
CA SER A 19 -18.60 -14.62 -11.52
C SER A 19 -19.40 -14.42 -10.23
N PHE A 20 -19.55 -13.17 -9.77
CA PHE A 20 -20.45 -12.86 -8.66
C PHE A 20 -21.91 -13.21 -8.97
N ASP A 21 -22.34 -13.04 -10.22
CA ASP A 21 -23.71 -13.36 -10.64
C ASP A 21 -23.97 -14.86 -10.56
N ASP A 22 -22.98 -15.68 -10.93
CA ASP A 22 -23.04 -17.15 -10.86
C ASP A 22 -23.19 -17.69 -9.42
N VAL A 23 -22.80 -16.90 -8.41
CA VAL A 23 -22.88 -17.29 -6.99
C VAL A 23 -23.92 -16.49 -6.20
N GLY A 24 -24.74 -15.68 -6.86
CA GLY A 24 -25.81 -14.91 -6.21
C GLY A 24 -25.32 -13.67 -5.44
N GLY A 25 -24.17 -13.10 -5.82
CA GLY A 25 -23.68 -11.82 -5.32
C GLY A 25 -22.34 -11.88 -4.59
N ARG A 26 -21.87 -10.70 -4.16
CA ARG A 26 -20.52 -10.51 -3.58
C ARG A 26 -20.36 -11.13 -2.19
N ASP A 27 -21.46 -11.45 -1.50
CA ASP A 27 -21.43 -12.04 -0.16
C ASP A 27 -21.04 -13.53 -0.17
N ASN A 28 -21.03 -14.17 -1.36
CA ASN A 28 -20.75 -15.60 -1.53
C ASN A 28 -19.35 -15.89 -2.09
N LEU A 29 -18.32 -15.21 -1.57
CA LEU A 29 -16.94 -15.30 -2.08
C LEU A 29 -16.40 -16.74 -2.11
N THR A 30 -16.69 -17.54 -1.09
CA THR A 30 -16.25 -18.94 -1.00
C THR A 30 -16.82 -19.82 -2.12
N ALA A 31 -17.95 -19.46 -2.72
CA ALA A 31 -18.60 -20.21 -3.78
C ALA A 31 -18.00 -19.95 -5.17
N LEU A 32 -17.17 -18.90 -5.31
CA LEU A 32 -16.55 -18.50 -6.58
C LEU A 32 -15.61 -19.58 -7.12
N GLY A 33 -14.89 -20.25 -6.20
CA GLY A 33 -13.86 -21.24 -6.49
C GLY A 33 -12.63 -20.64 -7.19
N VAL A 34 -11.47 -21.25 -7.00
CA VAL A 34 -10.18 -20.77 -7.56
C VAL A 34 -9.95 -21.42 -8.92
N SER A 35 -9.77 -20.63 -9.98
CA SER A 35 -9.26 -21.15 -11.25
C SER A 35 -7.73 -21.20 -11.22
N VAL A 36 -7.09 -20.10 -10.86
CA VAL A 36 -5.63 -19.96 -10.72
C VAL A 36 -5.30 -19.09 -9.51
N ALA A 37 -4.32 -19.49 -8.72
CA ALA A 37 -3.62 -18.61 -7.77
C ALA A 37 -2.22 -18.30 -8.29
N GLY A 38 -1.95 -17.04 -8.59
CA GLY A 38 -0.66 -16.55 -9.02
C GLY A 38 0.17 -16.10 -7.82
N ALA A 39 1.44 -16.45 -7.80
CA ALA A 39 2.35 -16.04 -6.74
C ALA A 39 3.72 -15.64 -7.27
N TYR A 40 4.33 -14.63 -6.64
CA TYR A 40 5.74 -14.32 -6.77
C TYR A 40 6.43 -14.51 -5.41
N PHE A 41 7.51 -15.27 -5.39
CA PHE A 41 8.28 -15.56 -4.17
C PHE A 41 9.58 -14.77 -4.18
N TYR A 42 9.78 -13.90 -3.20
CA TYR A 42 11.03 -13.14 -3.06
C TYR A 42 12.23 -14.04 -2.75
N GLU A 43 11.99 -15.17 -2.07
CA GLU A 43 13.03 -16.15 -1.72
C GLU A 43 13.76 -16.71 -2.95
N THR A 44 13.01 -16.95 -4.02
CA THR A 44 13.51 -17.61 -5.24
C THR A 44 13.46 -16.71 -6.47
N ASP A 45 13.05 -15.45 -6.34
CA ASP A 45 12.86 -14.50 -7.45
C ASP A 45 12.08 -15.13 -8.62
N SER A 46 10.95 -15.77 -8.32
CA SER A 46 10.24 -16.62 -9.29
C SER A 46 8.72 -16.48 -9.18
N PHE A 47 8.07 -16.55 -10.35
CA PHE A 47 6.62 -16.59 -10.49
C PHE A 47 6.10 -18.03 -10.64
N TYR A 48 4.99 -18.33 -9.99
CA TYR A 48 4.29 -19.61 -10.11
C TYR A 48 2.79 -19.39 -10.19
N ALA A 49 2.11 -20.19 -11.01
CA ALA A 49 0.66 -20.18 -11.13
C ALA A 49 0.15 -21.58 -10.75
N TYR A 50 -0.61 -21.64 -9.67
CA TYR A 50 -1.19 -22.86 -9.11
C TYR A 50 -2.63 -23.01 -9.58
N GLU A 51 -2.97 -24.14 -10.18
CA GLU A 51 -4.35 -24.52 -10.38
C GLU A 51 -4.96 -25.03 -9.06
N GLU A 52 -6.29 -25.17 -9.04
CA GLU A 52 -7.03 -25.60 -7.84
C GLU A 52 -6.45 -26.86 -7.17
N HIS A 53 -6.06 -27.85 -7.98
CA HIS A 53 -5.52 -29.13 -7.48
C HIS A 53 -4.11 -29.00 -6.88
N GLU A 54 -3.42 -27.90 -7.14
CA GLU A 54 -2.07 -27.59 -6.66
C GLU A 54 -2.07 -26.71 -5.40
N LEU A 55 -3.25 -26.22 -4.97
CA LEU A 55 -3.39 -25.37 -3.78
C LEU A 55 -2.88 -25.98 -2.47
N PRO A 56 -2.91 -27.31 -2.23
CA PRO A 56 -2.24 -27.89 -1.07
C PRO A 56 -0.73 -27.66 -1.05
N ALA A 57 -0.07 -27.65 -2.21
CA ALA A 57 1.36 -27.32 -2.30
C ALA A 57 1.60 -25.81 -2.10
N PHE A 58 0.64 -24.97 -2.52
CA PHE A 58 0.70 -23.53 -2.27
C PHE A 58 0.49 -23.20 -0.78
N GLU A 59 -0.42 -23.89 -0.09
CA GLU A 59 -0.65 -23.75 1.36
C GLU A 59 0.66 -23.93 2.14
N ALA A 60 1.43 -24.99 1.84
CA ALA A 60 2.71 -25.26 2.49
C ALA A 60 3.72 -24.11 2.31
N ARG A 61 3.67 -23.39 1.18
CA ARG A 61 4.54 -22.21 0.96
C ARG A 61 4.06 -20.99 1.74
N LEU A 62 2.75 -20.84 1.90
CA LEU A 62 2.14 -19.74 2.66
C LEU A 62 2.35 -19.89 4.18
N GLU A 63 2.41 -21.12 4.71
CA GLU A 63 2.71 -21.39 6.12
C GLU A 63 4.08 -20.86 6.56
N GLU A 64 5.04 -20.79 5.62
CA GLU A 64 6.38 -20.27 5.87
C GLU A 64 6.50 -18.77 5.59
N ALA A 65 5.44 -18.11 5.14
CA ALA A 65 5.48 -16.72 4.72
C ALA A 65 5.54 -15.76 5.92
N GLU A 66 6.50 -14.85 5.90
CA GLU A 66 6.60 -13.77 6.90
C GLU A 66 5.71 -12.58 6.55
N LEU A 67 5.39 -12.42 5.25
CA LEU A 67 4.52 -11.38 4.74
C LEU A 67 3.91 -11.82 3.40
N VAL A 68 2.59 -11.70 3.27
CA VAL A 68 1.90 -11.80 1.98
C VAL A 68 1.43 -10.42 1.54
N ILE A 69 1.64 -10.10 0.27
CA ILE A 69 1.28 -8.83 -0.34
C ILE A 69 0.25 -9.12 -1.42
N GLY A 70 -0.85 -8.37 -1.43
CA GLY A 70 -1.84 -8.49 -2.49
C GLY A 70 -2.59 -7.19 -2.72
N PHE A 71 -3.56 -7.23 -3.64
CA PHE A 71 -4.40 -6.09 -3.97
C PHE A 71 -5.87 -6.43 -3.73
N ASN A 72 -6.46 -5.87 -2.66
CA ASN A 72 -7.79 -6.23 -2.18
C ASN A 72 -7.87 -7.70 -1.68
N ILE A 73 -6.72 -8.27 -1.31
CA ILE A 73 -6.51 -9.64 -0.85
C ILE A 73 -7.35 -9.97 0.39
N ASN A 74 -7.49 -9.03 1.32
CA ASN A 74 -8.26 -9.25 2.55
C ASN A 74 -9.77 -9.45 2.27
N ASN A 75 -10.28 -8.76 1.25
CA ASN A 75 -11.71 -8.70 0.95
C ASN A 75 -12.10 -9.56 -0.27
N PHE A 76 -11.16 -10.33 -0.82
CA PHE A 76 -11.41 -11.16 -2.00
C PHE A 76 -10.61 -12.46 -1.97
N ASP A 77 -9.32 -12.41 -2.25
CA ASP A 77 -8.46 -13.58 -2.43
C ASP A 77 -8.43 -14.50 -1.20
N TRP A 78 -8.25 -13.93 -0.01
CA TRP A 78 -8.24 -14.68 1.24
C TRP A 78 -9.56 -15.42 1.51
N PRO A 79 -10.73 -14.75 1.47
CA PRO A 79 -12.02 -15.44 1.52
C PRO A 79 -12.20 -16.54 0.46
N VAL A 80 -11.69 -16.34 -0.76
CA VAL A 80 -11.79 -17.32 -1.85
C VAL A 80 -10.87 -18.53 -1.63
N LEU A 81 -9.67 -18.32 -1.07
CA LEU A 81 -8.66 -19.36 -0.82
C LEU A 81 -8.92 -20.18 0.45
N GLN A 82 -9.45 -19.57 1.51
CA GLN A 82 -9.61 -20.21 2.81
C GLN A 82 -10.29 -21.60 2.77
N PRO A 83 -11.32 -21.87 1.94
CA PRO A 83 -11.93 -23.20 1.82
C PRO A 83 -10.99 -24.31 1.33
N TYR A 84 -9.88 -23.96 0.67
CA TYR A 84 -8.91 -24.91 0.11
C TYR A 84 -7.78 -25.26 1.08
N PHE A 85 -7.64 -24.51 2.17
CA PHE A 85 -6.58 -24.66 3.15
C PHE A 85 -7.07 -25.45 4.37
N LYS A 86 -6.26 -26.42 4.81
CA LYS A 86 -6.58 -27.33 5.91
C LYS A 86 -6.02 -26.87 7.25
N THR A 87 -4.83 -26.27 7.23
CA THR A 87 -4.05 -25.91 8.41
C THR A 87 -3.87 -24.41 8.52
N LEU A 88 -3.78 -23.71 7.38
CA LEU A 88 -3.60 -22.27 7.36
C LEU A 88 -4.91 -21.52 7.59
N ASN A 89 -4.93 -20.70 8.65
CA ASN A 89 -5.95 -19.66 8.82
C ASN A 89 -5.43 -18.36 8.17
N VAL A 90 -6.01 -17.96 7.04
CA VAL A 90 -5.55 -16.80 6.26
C VAL A 90 -5.63 -15.49 7.04
N LEU A 91 -6.52 -15.40 8.04
CA LEU A 91 -6.64 -14.22 8.90
C LEU A 91 -5.44 -14.04 9.85
N GLN A 92 -4.64 -15.08 10.04
CA GLN A 92 -3.42 -15.04 10.87
C GLN A 92 -2.17 -14.77 10.03
N VAL A 93 -2.29 -14.76 8.69
CA VAL A 93 -1.16 -14.50 7.81
C VAL A 93 -0.85 -13.00 7.83
N PRO A 94 0.38 -12.58 8.20
CA PRO A 94 0.77 -11.19 8.10
C PRO A 94 0.60 -10.70 6.65
N THR A 95 -0.30 -9.74 6.45
CA THR A 95 -0.75 -9.34 5.12
C THR A 95 -0.60 -7.83 4.94
N LEU A 96 0.01 -7.42 3.83
CA LEU A 96 -0.07 -6.07 3.29
C LEU A 96 -1.06 -6.05 2.12
N ASP A 97 -2.24 -5.48 2.37
CA ASP A 97 -3.21 -5.20 1.32
C ASP A 97 -3.02 -3.77 0.80
N ILE A 98 -2.50 -3.65 -0.43
CA ILE A 98 -2.24 -2.34 -1.07
C ILE A 98 -3.54 -1.56 -1.25
N PHE A 99 -4.65 -2.24 -1.54
CA PHE A 99 -5.94 -1.58 -1.76
C PHE A 99 -6.47 -0.98 -0.46
N ASP A 100 -6.44 -1.73 0.64
CA ASP A 100 -6.88 -1.24 1.95
C ASP A 100 -6.01 -0.06 2.41
N ASP A 101 -4.68 -0.18 2.29
CA ASP A 101 -3.72 0.84 2.74
C ASP A 101 -3.87 2.16 1.97
N VAL A 102 -4.13 2.08 0.65
CA VAL A 102 -4.39 3.25 -0.21
C VAL A 102 -5.78 3.81 0.04
N THR A 103 -6.81 2.97 0.11
CA THR A 103 -8.21 3.40 0.29
C THR A 103 -8.40 4.12 1.62
N ALA A 104 -7.79 3.62 2.70
CA ALA A 104 -7.83 4.25 4.02
C ALA A 104 -7.27 5.67 4.02
N LYS A 105 -6.23 5.96 3.23
CA LYS A 105 -5.61 7.29 3.13
C LYS A 105 -6.35 8.23 2.18
N LEU A 106 -6.97 7.68 1.15
CA LEU A 106 -7.66 8.47 0.13
C LEU A 106 -9.14 8.73 0.44
N GLY A 107 -9.76 7.89 1.26
CA GLY A 107 -11.20 7.90 1.54
C GLY A 107 -12.06 7.42 0.36
N HIS A 108 -11.45 6.87 -0.69
CA HIS A 108 -12.13 6.30 -1.84
C HIS A 108 -11.26 5.24 -2.52
N ARG A 109 -11.90 4.35 -3.27
CA ARG A 109 -11.26 3.22 -3.95
C ARG A 109 -10.52 3.67 -5.21
N ILE A 110 -9.35 3.09 -5.44
CA ILE A 110 -8.57 3.19 -6.69
C ILE A 110 -8.28 1.76 -7.15
N SER A 111 -8.37 1.49 -8.46
CA SER A 111 -8.06 0.16 -9.01
C SER A 111 -6.56 -0.08 -9.16
N LEU A 112 -6.16 -1.36 -9.20
CA LEU A 112 -4.78 -1.78 -9.47
C LEU A 112 -4.23 -1.12 -10.73
N ASN A 113 -4.98 -1.22 -11.83
CA ASN A 113 -4.61 -0.64 -13.12
C ASN A 113 -4.43 0.90 -13.04
N ALA A 114 -5.28 1.62 -12.30
CA ALA A 114 -5.14 3.06 -12.15
C ALA A 114 -3.87 3.44 -11.35
N LEU A 115 -3.52 2.69 -10.30
CA LEU A 115 -2.25 2.88 -9.59
C LEU A 115 -1.06 2.52 -10.46
N ALA A 116 -1.14 1.41 -11.21
CA ALA A 116 -0.08 0.93 -12.08
C ALA A 116 0.25 1.94 -13.19
N ILE A 117 -0.77 2.46 -13.89
CA ILE A 117 -0.58 3.46 -14.93
C ILE A 117 0.06 4.71 -14.34
N ALA A 118 -0.48 5.24 -13.25
CA ALA A 118 0.02 6.48 -12.69
C ALA A 118 1.38 6.34 -12.00
N THR A 119 1.71 5.16 -11.44
CA THR A 119 2.94 4.95 -10.68
C THR A 119 4.08 4.41 -11.52
N LEU A 120 3.80 3.38 -12.32
CA LEU A 120 4.78 2.62 -13.09
C LEU A 120 4.83 3.05 -14.56
N ASN A 121 3.93 3.96 -15.00
CA ASN A 121 3.72 4.28 -16.41
C ASN A 121 3.39 3.03 -17.25
N SER A 122 2.68 2.07 -16.65
CA SER A 122 2.24 0.87 -17.35
C SER A 122 1.18 1.19 -18.40
N LYS A 123 1.02 0.29 -19.38
CA LYS A 123 -0.12 0.35 -20.31
C LYS A 123 -1.39 -0.15 -19.61
N LYS A 124 -2.56 0.25 -20.11
CA LYS A 124 -3.84 -0.31 -19.66
C LYS A 124 -3.82 -1.84 -19.79
N SER A 125 -4.08 -2.54 -18.69
CA SER A 125 -4.33 -3.99 -18.69
C SER A 125 -5.75 -4.31 -19.15
N SER A 126 -5.95 -5.55 -19.61
CA SER A 126 -7.26 -6.12 -19.97
C SER A 126 -8.16 -6.30 -18.74
N ASP A 127 -9.46 -6.49 -18.99
CA ASP A 127 -10.52 -6.59 -17.99
C ASP A 127 -10.57 -7.99 -17.35
N GLY A 128 -10.72 -8.09 -16.02
CA GLY A 128 -10.86 -9.36 -15.29
C GLY A 128 -12.06 -10.20 -15.73
N LEU A 129 -13.08 -9.59 -16.37
CA LEU A 129 -14.16 -10.36 -17.03
C LEU A 129 -13.65 -11.31 -18.11
N GLN A 130 -12.48 -11.03 -18.70
CA GLN A 130 -11.87 -11.86 -19.73
C GLN A 130 -11.31 -13.17 -19.16
N ALA A 131 -10.78 -13.17 -17.93
CA ALA A 131 -10.23 -14.35 -17.28
C ALA A 131 -11.30 -15.41 -17.02
N LEU A 132 -12.49 -14.98 -16.57
CA LEU A 132 -13.66 -15.85 -16.41
C LEU A 132 -14.08 -16.52 -17.73
N GLN A 133 -14.06 -15.77 -18.83
CA GLN A 133 -14.39 -16.29 -20.15
C GLN A 133 -13.36 -17.32 -20.62
N TRP A 134 -12.06 -17.04 -20.47
CA TRP A 134 -10.99 -17.99 -20.80
C TRP A 134 -11.11 -19.28 -19.99
N PHE A 135 -11.42 -19.18 -18.69
CA PHE A 135 -11.64 -20.36 -17.88
C PHE A 135 -12.81 -21.22 -18.40
N LYS A 136 -13.94 -20.59 -18.74
CA LYS A 136 -15.11 -21.28 -19.34
C LYS A 136 -14.78 -21.94 -20.68
N GLU A 137 -13.84 -21.38 -21.45
CA GLU A 137 -13.33 -21.91 -22.72
C GLU A 137 -12.25 -22.99 -22.55
N GLY A 138 -11.82 -23.31 -21.32
CA GLY A 138 -10.71 -24.24 -21.05
C GLY A 138 -9.32 -23.66 -21.38
N ARG A 139 -9.22 -22.35 -21.58
CA ARG A 139 -8.00 -21.62 -21.94
C ARG A 139 -7.19 -21.25 -20.69
N ILE A 140 -6.75 -22.29 -19.98
CA ILE A 140 -6.10 -22.13 -18.67
C ILE A 140 -4.75 -21.40 -18.75
N ALA A 141 -4.04 -21.52 -19.88
CA ALA A 141 -2.76 -20.85 -20.08
C ALA A 141 -2.91 -19.32 -20.05
N GLU A 142 -3.96 -18.80 -20.68
CA GLU A 142 -4.27 -17.36 -20.68
C GLU A 142 -4.70 -16.85 -19.31
N VAL A 143 -5.44 -17.65 -18.54
CA VAL A 143 -5.78 -17.32 -17.14
C VAL A 143 -4.51 -17.24 -16.29
N LYS A 144 -3.59 -18.22 -16.44
CA LYS A 144 -2.29 -18.20 -15.74
C LYS A 144 -1.46 -16.98 -16.14
N GLU A 145 -1.35 -16.67 -17.43
CA GLU A 145 -0.59 -15.51 -17.90
C GLU A 145 -1.18 -14.19 -17.36
N TYR A 146 -2.50 -14.08 -17.35
CA TYR A 146 -3.18 -12.89 -16.83
C TYR A 146 -2.95 -12.72 -15.32
N CYS A 147 -3.19 -13.77 -14.53
CA CYS A 147 -2.98 -13.73 -13.08
C CYS A 147 -1.51 -13.37 -12.74
N LEU A 148 -0.53 -13.98 -13.43
CA LEU A 148 0.88 -13.64 -13.22
C LEU A 148 1.24 -12.19 -13.60
N LYS A 149 0.53 -11.58 -14.56
CA LYS A 149 0.70 -10.15 -14.86
C LYS A 149 0.19 -9.28 -13.70
N ASP A 150 -0.95 -9.61 -13.11
CA ASP A 150 -1.50 -8.86 -11.97
C ASP A 150 -0.63 -9.05 -10.71
N VAL A 151 -0.05 -10.23 -10.49
CA VAL A 151 1.01 -10.46 -9.49
C VAL A 151 2.22 -9.57 -9.75
N ALA A 152 2.72 -9.52 -10.99
CA ALA A 152 3.88 -8.70 -11.34
C ALA A 152 3.63 -7.21 -11.13
N ILE A 153 2.44 -6.71 -11.52
CA ILE A 153 2.05 -5.32 -11.27
C ILE A 153 1.96 -5.03 -9.77
N THR A 154 1.37 -5.93 -8.99
CA THR A 154 1.25 -5.80 -7.53
C THR A 154 2.64 -5.76 -6.87
N ARG A 155 3.55 -6.65 -7.28
CA ARG A 155 4.95 -6.66 -6.85
C ARG A 155 5.64 -5.34 -7.16
N ASP A 156 5.51 -4.86 -8.39
CA ASP A 156 6.20 -3.66 -8.85
C ASP A 156 5.66 -2.41 -8.15
N LEU A 157 4.36 -2.35 -7.85
CA LEU A 157 3.77 -1.31 -7.00
C LEU A 157 4.32 -1.37 -5.58
N TYR A 158 4.39 -2.55 -4.97
CA TYR A 158 4.98 -2.73 -3.64
C TYR A 158 6.44 -2.24 -3.62
N GLU A 159 7.27 -2.69 -4.56
CA GLU A 159 8.67 -2.29 -4.66
C GLU A 159 8.82 -0.78 -4.87
N TYR A 160 7.98 -0.19 -5.73
CA TYR A 160 7.95 1.24 -5.92
C TYR A 160 7.58 1.99 -4.63
N GLY A 161 6.51 1.58 -3.95
CA GLY A 161 6.05 2.20 -2.72
C GLY A 161 7.06 2.05 -1.58
N LYS A 162 7.66 0.86 -1.43
CA LYS A 162 8.75 0.58 -0.51
C LYS A 162 9.93 1.51 -0.78
N LYS A 163 10.40 1.61 -2.02
CA LYS A 163 11.53 2.48 -2.37
C LYS A 163 11.24 3.98 -2.19
N ASN A 164 10.08 4.43 -2.65
CA ASN A 164 9.81 5.87 -2.82
C ASN A 164 9.00 6.49 -1.66
N GLY A 165 8.25 5.68 -0.92
CA GLY A 165 7.34 6.12 0.15
C GLY A 165 6.03 6.73 -0.35
N ALA A 166 5.71 6.53 -1.62
CA ALA A 166 4.45 6.97 -2.20
C ALA A 166 4.07 6.11 -3.42
N LEU A 167 2.77 6.01 -3.67
CA LEU A 167 2.21 5.65 -4.97
C LEU A 167 1.52 6.88 -5.60
N TYR A 168 1.17 6.77 -6.87
CA TYR A 168 0.48 7.82 -7.60
C TYR A 168 -0.83 7.34 -8.20
N PHE A 169 -1.74 8.29 -8.41
CA PHE A 169 -3.02 8.08 -9.07
C PHE A 169 -3.44 9.35 -9.81
N GLU A 170 -4.32 9.24 -10.78
CA GLU A 170 -4.94 10.39 -11.43
C GLU A 170 -6.21 10.81 -10.69
N SER A 171 -6.32 12.09 -10.38
CA SER A 171 -7.55 12.62 -9.80
C SER A 171 -8.65 12.72 -10.85
N LYS A 172 -9.84 12.18 -10.52
CA LYS A 172 -11.07 12.41 -11.30
C LYS A 172 -11.40 13.89 -11.48
N PHE A 173 -10.90 14.75 -10.59
CA PHE A 173 -11.03 16.20 -10.67
C PHE A 173 -9.77 16.79 -11.31
N GLY A 174 -9.88 17.14 -12.60
CA GLY A 174 -8.86 17.89 -13.33
C GLY A 174 -7.71 17.09 -13.93
N ASN A 175 -7.79 15.75 -13.97
CA ASN A 175 -6.79 14.85 -14.58
C ASN A 175 -5.35 15.10 -14.13
N GLN A 176 -5.18 15.51 -12.86
CA GLN A 176 -3.87 15.76 -12.28
C GLN A 176 -3.36 14.51 -11.57
N LYS A 177 -2.10 14.16 -11.80
CA LYS A 177 -1.37 13.18 -11.00
C LYS A 177 -1.29 13.65 -9.55
N ARG A 178 -1.67 12.79 -8.62
CA ARG A 178 -1.63 12.99 -7.17
C ARG A 178 -0.82 11.87 -6.52
N ALA A 179 -0.28 12.14 -5.35
CA ALA A 179 0.42 11.13 -4.55
C ALA A 179 -0.43 10.65 -3.36
N VAL A 180 -0.25 9.37 -3.02
CA VAL A 180 -0.67 8.77 -1.75
C VAL A 180 0.59 8.29 -1.01
N PRO A 181 0.87 8.78 0.22
CA PRO A 181 2.01 8.31 0.99
C PRO A 181 1.84 6.86 1.40
N VAL A 182 2.94 6.10 1.40
CA VAL A 182 2.97 4.72 1.92
C VAL A 182 4.22 4.51 2.77
N SER A 183 4.10 3.67 3.80
CA SER A 183 5.14 3.46 4.81
C SER A 183 5.55 1.98 4.90
N TRP A 184 5.96 1.40 3.78
CA TRP A 184 6.28 -0.03 3.66
C TRP A 184 7.78 -0.33 3.85
N GLN A 185 8.58 0.63 4.32
CA GLN A 185 10.01 0.44 4.54
C GLN A 185 10.27 -0.17 5.92
N GLU A 186 10.95 -1.32 5.94
CA GLU A 186 11.32 -2.06 7.17
C GLU A 186 12.12 -1.24 8.20
N LYS A 187 12.84 -0.19 7.76
CA LYS A 187 13.75 0.60 8.60
C LYS A 187 13.36 2.06 8.80
N LYS A 188 12.17 2.49 8.34
CA LYS A 188 11.70 3.87 8.56
C LYS A 188 10.77 3.98 9.76
N ALA A 189 10.65 5.21 10.25
CA ALA A 189 9.81 5.55 11.38
C ALA A 189 8.39 5.02 11.18
N THR A 190 7.92 4.15 12.08
CA THR A 190 6.52 3.73 12.14
C THR A 190 5.63 4.96 12.40
N PRO A 191 4.33 4.95 12.02
CA PRO A 191 3.41 6.04 12.34
C PRO A 191 3.45 6.45 13.81
N SER A 192 3.54 5.47 14.72
CA SER A 192 3.66 5.70 16.17
C SER A 192 4.97 6.40 16.55
N SER A 193 6.09 6.04 15.93
CA SER A 193 7.39 6.70 16.20
C SER A 193 7.47 8.11 15.62
N VAL A 194 6.87 8.35 14.45
CA VAL A 194 6.72 9.70 13.87
C VAL A 194 5.90 10.57 14.80
N PHE A 195 4.72 10.09 15.22
CA PHE A 195 3.85 10.82 16.12
C PHE A 195 4.56 11.17 17.44
N LYS A 196 5.22 10.19 18.06
CA LYS A 196 5.99 10.41 19.30
C LYS A 196 7.06 11.48 19.12
N THR A 197 7.85 11.41 18.05
CA THR A 197 8.93 12.37 17.78
C THR A 197 8.38 13.78 17.57
N LEU A 198 7.30 13.92 16.80
CA LEU A 198 6.64 15.21 16.58
C LEU A 198 6.07 15.78 17.88
N HIS A 199 5.44 14.94 18.70
CA HIS A 199 4.89 15.34 19.99
C HIS A 199 5.99 15.80 20.96
N ASP A 200 7.08 15.05 21.10
CA ASP A 200 8.20 15.40 21.96
C ASP A 200 8.86 16.72 21.53
N ALA A 201 9.04 16.92 20.22
CA ALA A 201 9.60 18.16 19.68
C ALA A 201 8.65 19.35 19.87
N PHE A 202 7.34 19.14 19.75
CA PHE A 202 6.33 20.15 20.03
C PHE A 202 6.40 20.64 21.49
N GLN A 203 6.45 19.71 22.45
CA GLN A 203 6.55 20.03 23.88
C GLN A 203 7.83 20.81 24.21
N LYS A 204 8.94 20.47 23.59
CA LYS A 204 10.24 21.13 23.80
C LYS A 204 10.42 22.41 22.99
N ARG A 205 9.44 22.78 22.15
CA ARG A 205 9.57 23.85 21.13
C ARG A 205 10.85 23.70 20.31
N GLN A 206 11.15 22.46 19.95
CA GLN A 206 12.29 22.07 19.14
C GLN A 206 11.86 21.96 17.68
N ARG A 207 12.65 22.55 16.78
CA ARG A 207 12.43 22.47 15.34
C ARG A 207 12.64 21.03 14.86
N VAL A 208 11.90 20.64 13.84
CA VAL A 208 11.94 19.29 13.28
C VAL A 208 12.20 19.35 11.78
N SER A 209 13.05 18.45 11.28
CA SER A 209 13.14 18.14 9.86
C SER A 209 12.19 16.98 9.54
N ILE A 210 11.36 17.12 8.52
CA ILE A 210 10.41 16.09 8.08
C ILE A 210 10.67 15.71 6.61
N GLU A 211 10.57 14.41 6.33
CA GLU A 211 10.41 13.85 4.98
C GLU A 211 8.90 13.70 4.73
N TYR A 212 8.35 14.52 3.84
CA TYR A 212 6.90 14.68 3.65
C TYR A 212 6.48 14.43 2.20
N VAL A 213 5.39 13.68 2.00
CA VAL A 213 4.77 13.49 0.68
C VAL A 213 3.56 14.41 0.56
N SER A 214 3.67 15.46 -0.24
CA SER A 214 2.51 16.28 -0.58
C SER A 214 1.60 15.56 -1.56
N ARG A 215 0.27 15.69 -1.40
CA ARG A 215 -0.72 15.12 -2.34
C ARG A 215 -0.62 15.72 -3.75
N SER A 216 -0.10 16.94 -3.86
CA SER A 216 0.00 17.73 -5.08
C SER A 216 1.41 18.31 -5.21
N ALA A 217 1.91 18.35 -6.44
CA ALA A 217 3.17 19.01 -6.77
C ALA A 217 2.94 20.05 -7.88
N ALA A 218 3.69 21.15 -7.82
CA ALA A 218 3.76 22.09 -8.93
C ALA A 218 4.54 21.46 -10.10
N PRO A 219 4.43 22.00 -11.34
CA PRO A 219 5.27 21.55 -12.44
C PRO A 219 6.75 21.57 -12.04
N ASN A 220 7.46 20.47 -12.29
CA ASN A 220 8.87 20.26 -11.92
C ASN A 220 9.19 20.19 -10.41
N GLU A 221 8.18 20.13 -9.52
CA GLU A 221 8.40 19.75 -8.11
C GLU A 221 8.18 18.24 -7.92
N GLU A 222 9.02 17.61 -7.09
CA GLU A 222 8.74 16.26 -6.60
C GLU A 222 7.62 16.27 -5.54
N PHE A 223 6.83 15.20 -5.46
CA PHE A 223 5.81 15.03 -4.42
C PHE A 223 6.43 14.88 -3.03
N LYS A 224 7.58 14.20 -2.97
CA LYS A 224 8.37 13.98 -1.76
C LYS A 224 9.29 15.17 -1.49
N LYS A 225 9.29 15.64 -0.25
CA LYS A 225 9.80 16.95 0.14
C LYS A 225 10.48 16.87 1.50
N ASN A 226 11.66 17.48 1.63
CA ASN A 226 12.26 17.75 2.95
C ASN A 226 11.83 19.13 3.44
N ARG A 227 11.41 19.26 4.70
CA ARG A 227 10.98 20.53 5.31
C ARG A 227 11.53 20.67 6.72
N LYS A 228 12.02 21.85 7.07
CA LYS A 228 12.20 22.26 8.47
C LYS A 228 10.93 22.96 8.95
N ILE A 229 10.39 22.52 10.08
CA ILE A 229 9.14 23.01 10.63
C ILE A 229 9.23 23.34 12.13
N ASP A 230 8.52 24.40 12.53
CA ASP A 230 8.29 24.76 13.93
C ASP A 230 6.82 24.48 14.26
N ILE A 231 6.55 23.47 15.10
CA ILE A 231 5.20 22.98 15.38
C ILE A 231 4.46 23.91 16.34
N TYR A 232 3.30 24.40 15.93
CA TYR A 232 2.49 25.35 16.69
C TYR A 232 1.25 24.71 17.31
N SER A 233 0.65 23.72 16.65
CA SER A 233 -0.40 22.86 17.22
C SER A 233 -0.33 21.45 16.64
N ILE A 234 -0.88 20.48 17.38
CA ILE A 234 -1.13 19.10 16.93
C ILE A 234 -2.61 18.80 17.19
N ASP A 235 -3.38 18.62 16.12
CA ASP A 235 -4.82 18.46 16.14
C ASP A 235 -5.18 17.10 15.49
N GLY A 236 -5.24 16.06 16.33
CA GLY A 236 -5.49 14.70 15.88
C GLY A 236 -4.42 14.20 14.90
N LYS A 237 -4.76 14.14 13.61
CA LYS A 237 -3.88 13.67 12.52
C LYS A 237 -3.17 14.79 11.76
N GLU A 238 -3.36 16.05 12.16
CA GLU A 238 -2.76 17.21 11.49
C GLU A 238 -1.86 18.00 12.45
N ILE A 239 -0.85 18.64 11.89
CA ILE A 239 0.00 19.60 12.60
C ILE A 239 -0.08 20.95 11.90
N SER A 240 -0.26 22.03 12.67
CA SER A 240 -0.04 23.39 12.21
C SER A 240 1.39 23.78 12.54
N ALA A 241 2.19 24.13 11.54
CA ALA A 241 3.61 24.43 11.75
C ALA A 241 4.12 25.51 10.80
N TYR A 242 5.03 26.35 11.29
CA TYR A 242 5.75 27.29 10.44
C TYR A 242 6.75 26.54 9.57
N CYS A 243 6.60 26.68 8.25
CA CYS A 243 7.43 26.03 7.25
C CYS A 243 8.53 26.98 6.78
N HIS A 244 9.77 26.71 7.14
CA HIS A 244 10.91 27.58 6.86
C HIS A 244 11.16 27.80 5.36
N LEU A 245 10.90 26.78 4.54
CA LEU A 245 11.04 26.92 3.09
C LEU A 245 9.96 27.83 2.48
N ARG A 246 8.74 27.82 3.03
CA ARG A 246 7.61 28.61 2.51
C ARG A 246 7.41 29.92 3.26
N GLN A 247 8.17 30.15 4.33
CA GLN A 247 8.13 31.30 5.22
C GLN A 247 6.72 31.64 5.73
N SER A 248 5.96 30.61 6.12
CA SER A 248 4.56 30.76 6.55
C SER A 248 4.09 29.56 7.35
N VAL A 249 3.01 29.72 8.13
CA VAL A 249 2.30 28.62 8.76
C VAL A 249 1.57 27.76 7.72
N ARG A 250 1.70 26.44 7.83
CA ARG A 250 1.07 25.45 6.96
C ARG A 250 0.53 24.29 7.79
N ARG A 251 -0.45 23.58 7.23
CA ARG A 251 -0.93 22.31 7.77
C ARG A 251 -0.20 21.15 7.12
N PHE A 252 0.20 20.18 7.92
CA PHE A 252 0.78 18.91 7.46
C PHE A 252 0.00 17.76 8.04
N LYS A 253 -0.28 16.75 7.22
CA LYS A 253 -0.89 15.51 7.69
C LYS A 253 0.20 14.59 8.22
N ILE A 254 0.02 14.06 9.43
CA ILE A 254 1.00 13.17 10.08
C ILE A 254 1.20 11.90 9.24
N GLU A 255 0.14 11.35 8.66
CA GLU A 255 0.19 10.18 7.75
C GLU A 255 1.00 10.43 6.46
N SER A 256 1.29 11.69 6.13
CA SER A 256 2.10 12.08 4.98
C SER A 256 3.56 12.35 5.35
N ILE A 257 3.95 12.20 6.62
CA ILE A 257 5.32 12.32 7.11
C ILE A 257 5.94 10.92 7.16
N LEU A 258 6.88 10.64 6.26
CA LEU A 258 7.56 9.35 6.15
C LEU A 258 8.66 9.17 7.20
N ALA A 259 9.28 10.27 7.61
CA ALA A 259 10.31 10.30 8.64
C ALA A 259 10.40 11.71 9.23
N CYS A 260 10.83 11.80 10.48
CA CYS A 260 11.14 13.08 11.11
C CYS A 260 12.32 12.96 12.06
N ALA A 261 13.04 14.06 12.22
CA ALA A 261 14.18 14.15 13.13
C ALA A 261 14.21 15.53 13.80
N PRO A 262 14.34 15.60 15.14
CA PRO A 262 14.56 16.88 15.81
C PRO A 262 15.90 17.47 15.38
N VAL A 263 15.96 18.79 15.21
CA VAL A 263 17.22 19.52 14.97
C VAL A 263 17.62 20.28 16.22
N GLN A 264 18.90 20.64 16.35
CA GLN A 264 19.41 21.42 17.50
C GLN A 264 19.07 22.91 17.37
N GLU A 265 17.81 23.22 17.09
CA GLU A 265 17.29 24.58 16.94
C GLU A 265 15.95 24.65 17.69
N PHE A 266 15.74 25.69 18.51
CA PHE A 266 14.55 25.89 19.32
C PHE A 266 13.87 27.22 18.93
N TYR A 267 12.55 27.29 19.06
CA TYR A 267 11.77 28.47 18.67
C TYR A 267 10.84 28.94 19.79
N LYS A 268 10.42 30.19 19.71
CA LYS A 268 9.31 30.71 20.52
C LYS A 268 8.06 30.69 19.65
N ALA A 269 6.94 30.21 20.20
CA ALA A 269 5.66 30.30 19.50
C ALA A 269 5.20 31.76 19.45
N PRO A 270 4.63 32.25 18.32
CA PRO A 270 4.00 33.55 18.24
C PRO A 270 2.91 33.75 19.32
N GLN A 271 2.75 34.97 19.83
CA GLN A 271 1.82 35.31 20.94
C GLN A 271 0.34 35.01 20.61
N ASP A 272 -0.05 35.13 19.34
CA ASP A 272 -1.39 34.88 18.79
C ASP A 272 -1.78 33.38 18.70
N VAL A 273 -0.79 32.48 18.79
CA VAL A 273 -1.01 31.02 18.86
C VAL A 273 -1.19 30.57 20.32
N GLN A 274 -0.73 31.35 21.30
CA GLN A 274 -0.89 31.00 22.73
C GLN A 274 -2.32 31.18 23.24
N SER A 275 -3.15 31.99 22.55
CA SER A 275 -4.53 32.30 22.97
C SER A 275 -5.60 31.33 22.48
N SER A 276 -5.26 30.34 21.64
CA SER A 276 -6.19 29.31 21.15
C SER A 276 -6.02 27.94 21.82
N LEU A 277 -5.24 27.89 22.91
CA LEU A 277 -4.93 26.66 23.67
C LEU A 277 -5.59 26.63 25.08
N PHE A 278 -6.60 27.47 25.31
CA PHE A 278 -7.47 27.41 26.49
C PHE A 278 -8.94 27.41 26.08
#